data_AF-A0A529X286-F1
#
_entry.id   AF-A0A529X286-F1
#
_cell.length_a   1.000
_cell.length_b   1.000
_cell.length_c   1.000
_cell.angle_alpha   90.00
_cell.angle_beta   90.00
_cell.angle_gamma   90.00
#
_symmetry.space_group_name_H-M   'P 1'
#
loop_
_entity.id
_entity.type
_entity.pdbx_description
1 polymer ?
#
loop_
_entity_poly.entity_id
_entity_poly.type
_entity_poly.pdbx_seq_one_letter_code
_entity_poly.pdbx_strand_id
1 'polypeptide(L)'
;MSVTPTVAKGAPGIPARWTSSAKSGVGTALSARSPLWFTTSHGILNEVYYPRLDSACTRDLGLIVSGPGGYFSEEKRDAAHAVEPFEDGVPGYRLANSAADGAYRIEKRIVADSKRPVLLQETSFIALKGAAADYRVYALLAPHLVNAGMGNTAWIGEHKGERLLFATGRGVSLALASSLPWGACSAGYVGFSDGWRQLRDNGVLDPSCYTAQNGNVALTGEIGFSAGKTTALLALGFGASPEEAADFALASLKQGFEPAAKTY
;
A
#
# COMPACT_ATOMS: atom_id res chain seq x y z
N MET A 1 19.37 -11.77 17.54
CA MET A 1 20.01 -10.45 17.79
C MET A 1 19.01 -9.39 17.39
N SER A 2 18.74 -8.40 18.25
CA SER A 2 17.89 -7.25 17.88
C SER A 2 18.62 -6.44 16.80
N VAL A 3 18.03 -6.35 15.61
CA VAL A 3 18.54 -5.48 14.54
C VAL A 3 18.37 -4.04 15.00
N THR A 4 19.46 -3.26 15.06
CA THR A 4 19.38 -1.84 15.39
C THR A 4 18.73 -1.09 14.23
N PRO A 5 17.59 -0.42 14.42
CA PRO A 5 16.97 0.40 13.39
C PRO A 5 17.91 1.55 13.01
N THR A 6 18.08 1.78 11.71
CA THR A 6 18.89 2.90 11.19
C THR A 6 18.11 3.75 10.20
N VAL A 7 18.57 4.99 10.00
CA VAL A 7 18.11 5.83 8.90
C VAL A 7 18.64 5.24 7.60
N ALA A 8 17.75 5.03 6.63
CA ALA A 8 18.10 4.50 5.33
C ALA A 8 19.13 5.38 4.61
N LYS A 9 19.94 4.79 3.74
CA LYS A 9 20.93 5.53 2.92
C LYS A 9 20.29 6.07 1.63
N GLY A 10 20.88 7.10 1.03
CA GLY A 10 20.42 7.65 -0.25
C GLY A 10 19.44 8.82 -0.15
N ALA A 11 19.47 9.56 0.96
CA ALA A 11 18.72 10.81 1.09
C ALA A 11 19.10 11.83 -0.01
N PRO A 12 18.16 12.65 -0.51
CA PRO A 12 16.73 12.68 -0.17
C PRO A 12 15.87 11.76 -1.07
N GLY A 13 16.47 10.80 -1.78
CA GLY A 13 15.82 10.09 -2.89
C GLY A 13 15.91 10.84 -4.22
N ILE A 14 15.50 10.18 -5.30
CA ILE A 14 15.43 10.80 -6.63
C ILE A 14 14.28 11.83 -6.71
N PRO A 15 14.33 12.79 -7.64
CA PRO A 15 13.22 13.70 -7.88
C PRO A 15 11.89 12.98 -8.09
N ALA A 16 10.86 13.37 -7.33
CA ALA A 16 9.56 12.74 -7.38
C ALA A 16 8.81 13.06 -8.69
N ARG A 17 7.98 12.10 -9.14
CA ARG A 17 7.10 12.23 -10.30
C ARG A 17 5.71 11.70 -9.98
N TRP A 18 4.68 12.24 -10.60
CA TRP A 18 3.31 11.74 -10.50
C TRP A 18 3.08 10.56 -11.45
N THR A 19 1.96 9.87 -11.25
CA THR A 19 1.55 8.77 -12.12
C THR A 19 0.94 9.31 -13.43
N SER A 20 0.56 8.40 -14.33
CA SER A 20 -0.21 8.77 -15.51
C SER A 20 -1.55 9.37 -15.11
N SER A 21 -2.02 10.38 -15.85
CA SER A 21 -3.36 10.94 -15.68
C SER A 21 -4.47 10.03 -16.22
N ALA A 22 -4.14 9.01 -17.02
CA ALA A 22 -5.10 8.02 -17.49
C ALA A 22 -5.52 7.10 -16.34
N LYS A 23 -6.73 7.32 -15.81
CA LYS A 23 -7.30 6.52 -14.70
C LYS A 23 -8.32 5.52 -15.23
N SER A 24 -8.30 4.33 -14.64
CA SER A 24 -9.28 3.27 -14.89
C SER A 24 -10.47 3.36 -13.93
N GLY A 25 -10.30 4.00 -12.77
CA GLY A 25 -11.35 4.19 -11.78
C GLY A 25 -11.07 5.34 -10.83
N VAL A 26 -12.14 5.91 -10.28
CA VAL A 26 -12.12 6.93 -9.23
C VAL A 26 -13.23 6.64 -8.23
N GLY A 27 -12.98 6.83 -6.94
CA GLY A 27 -14.00 6.56 -5.94
C GLY A 27 -13.88 7.36 -4.66
N THR A 28 -15.01 7.49 -3.97
CA THR A 28 -15.15 8.14 -2.66
C THR A 28 -16.39 7.62 -1.98
N ALA A 29 -16.40 7.57 -0.65
CA ALA A 29 -17.62 7.20 0.06
C ALA A 29 -18.61 8.37 0.02
N LEU A 30 -19.91 8.07 -0.05
CA LEU A 30 -20.97 9.09 0.05
C LEU A 30 -21.16 9.55 1.50
N SER A 31 -20.12 10.12 2.12
CA SER A 31 -20.11 10.52 3.53
C SER A 31 -19.07 11.59 3.82
N ALA A 32 -19.50 12.68 4.46
CA ALA A 32 -18.60 13.73 4.93
C ALA A 32 -17.62 13.27 6.03
N ARG A 33 -17.87 12.12 6.67
CA ARG A 33 -16.96 11.54 7.67
C ARG A 33 -15.75 10.84 7.05
N SER A 34 -15.78 10.63 5.73
CA SER A 34 -14.69 10.06 4.96
C SER A 34 -14.30 11.00 3.82
N PRO A 35 -13.58 12.09 4.14
CA PRO A 35 -13.11 13.04 3.13
C PRO A 35 -11.90 12.47 2.38
N LEU A 36 -12.12 11.32 1.75
CA LEU A 36 -11.12 10.53 1.04
C LEU A 36 -11.62 10.22 -0.36
N TRP A 37 -10.78 10.50 -1.35
CA TRP A 37 -10.99 10.11 -2.74
C TRP A 37 -9.81 9.26 -3.18
N PHE A 38 -10.03 8.29 -4.05
CA PHE A 38 -8.95 7.45 -4.56
C PHE A 38 -9.07 7.27 -6.06
N THR A 39 -7.96 6.89 -6.68
CA THR A 39 -7.88 6.57 -8.10
C THR A 39 -7.19 5.23 -8.30
N THR A 40 -7.54 4.57 -9.40
CA THR A 40 -6.91 3.32 -9.82
C THR A 40 -6.47 3.39 -11.28
N SER A 41 -5.35 2.75 -11.58
CA SER A 41 -4.86 2.49 -12.93
C SER A 41 -3.79 1.40 -12.84
N HIS A 42 -3.50 0.71 -13.95
CA HIS A 42 -2.44 -0.31 -14.00
C HIS A 42 -2.58 -1.37 -12.87
N GLY A 43 -3.82 -1.74 -12.54
CA GLY A 43 -4.09 -2.73 -11.49
C GLY A 43 -3.72 -2.34 -10.06
N ILE A 44 -3.45 -1.05 -9.78
CA ILE A 44 -3.07 -0.58 -8.45
C ILE A 44 -3.86 0.64 -8.01
N LEU A 45 -3.76 0.96 -6.72
CA LEU A 45 -4.13 2.27 -6.20
C LEU A 45 -3.05 3.28 -6.58
N ASN A 46 -3.45 4.46 -7.07
CA ASN A 46 -2.52 5.56 -7.37
C ASN A 46 -2.67 6.68 -6.34
N GLU A 47 -3.13 7.85 -6.77
CA GLU A 47 -3.40 8.99 -5.90
C GLU A 47 -4.64 8.74 -5.05
N VAL A 48 -4.45 8.89 -3.74
CA VAL A 48 -5.48 9.04 -2.71
C VAL A 48 -5.44 10.48 -2.23
N TYR A 49 -6.58 11.15 -2.18
CA TYR A 49 -6.73 12.56 -1.84
C TYR A 49 -7.35 12.72 -0.46
N TYR A 50 -6.73 13.53 0.39
CA TYR A 50 -7.17 13.79 1.77
C TYR A 50 -6.51 15.08 2.32
N PRO A 51 -7.18 15.86 3.19
CA PRO A 51 -8.62 15.80 3.53
C PRO A 51 -9.48 16.55 2.51
N ARG A 52 -8.88 17.00 1.40
CA ARG A 52 -9.57 17.74 0.33
C ARG A 52 -9.28 17.05 -1.00
N LEU A 53 -10.24 17.16 -1.91
CA LEU A 53 -10.15 16.60 -3.26
C LEU A 53 -8.94 17.12 -4.06
N ASP A 54 -8.41 18.30 -3.72
CA ASP A 54 -7.25 18.92 -4.37
C ASP A 54 -5.90 18.51 -3.76
N SER A 55 -5.90 17.62 -2.75
CA SER A 55 -4.73 17.31 -1.91
C SER A 55 -4.36 15.84 -2.06
N ALA A 56 -3.60 15.49 -3.10
CA ALA A 56 -3.09 14.13 -3.28
C ALA A 56 -2.07 13.78 -2.19
N CYS A 57 -2.14 12.57 -1.65
CA CYS A 57 -1.35 12.11 -0.52
C CYS A 57 -0.51 10.85 -0.81
N THR A 58 -0.81 10.14 -1.89
CA THR A 58 -0.06 8.97 -2.35
C THR A 58 0.25 9.12 -3.83
N ARG A 59 1.30 8.44 -4.28
CA ARG A 59 1.56 8.22 -5.70
C ARG A 59 1.07 6.85 -6.12
N ASP A 60 1.53 5.81 -5.43
CA ASP A 60 1.24 4.41 -5.72
C ASP A 60 1.04 3.65 -4.40
N LEU A 61 0.07 2.74 -4.37
CA LEU A 61 0.01 1.60 -3.46
C LEU A 61 -0.22 0.35 -4.31
N GLY A 62 0.86 -0.41 -4.49
CA GLY A 62 0.87 -1.64 -5.28
C GLY A 62 1.61 -2.77 -4.58
N LEU A 63 1.76 -3.88 -5.28
CA LEU A 63 2.33 -5.13 -4.77
C LEU A 63 3.53 -5.55 -5.63
N ILE A 64 4.54 -6.06 -4.94
CA ILE A 64 5.67 -6.77 -5.54
C ILE A 64 5.57 -8.23 -5.11
N VAL A 65 5.83 -9.14 -6.03
CA VAL A 65 5.92 -10.58 -5.77
C VAL A 65 7.37 -11.02 -5.99
N SER A 66 7.97 -11.65 -4.99
CA SER A 66 9.23 -12.38 -5.15
C SER A 66 9.02 -13.88 -4.94
N GLY A 67 9.96 -14.69 -5.39
CA GLY A 67 9.84 -16.15 -5.32
C GLY A 67 11.12 -16.90 -5.67
N PRO A 68 11.01 -18.20 -5.98
CA PRO A 68 12.16 -19.07 -6.21
C PRO A 68 13.01 -18.61 -7.39
N GLY A 69 14.31 -18.95 -7.36
CA GLY A 69 15.22 -18.65 -8.46
C GLY A 69 15.46 -17.16 -8.72
N GLY A 70 15.23 -16.30 -7.72
CA GLY A 70 15.35 -14.85 -7.88
C GLY A 70 14.17 -14.21 -8.62
N TYR A 71 13.02 -14.88 -8.66
CA TYR A 71 11.81 -14.31 -9.25
C TYR A 71 11.46 -12.97 -8.61
N PHE A 72 11.17 -11.98 -9.46
CA PHE A 72 10.74 -10.64 -9.09
C PHE A 72 9.71 -10.15 -10.11
N SER A 73 8.59 -9.66 -9.61
CA SER A 73 7.51 -9.13 -10.45
C SER A 73 6.82 -7.97 -9.72
N GLU A 74 6.75 -6.82 -10.38
CA GLU A 74 5.97 -5.66 -9.92
C GLU A 74 4.61 -5.69 -10.62
N GLU A 75 3.52 -5.83 -9.87
CA GLU A 75 2.22 -6.12 -10.47
C GLU A 75 1.83 -5.09 -11.54
N LYS A 76 2.11 -3.80 -11.32
CA LYS A 76 1.73 -2.71 -12.24
C LYS A 76 2.45 -2.72 -13.59
N ARG A 77 3.52 -3.52 -13.72
CA ARG A 77 4.37 -3.60 -14.93
C ARG A 77 4.34 -4.98 -15.54
N ASP A 78 4.34 -6.00 -14.70
CA ASP A 78 4.58 -7.38 -15.09
C ASP A 78 3.29 -8.23 -15.08
N ALA A 79 2.12 -7.60 -14.96
CA ALA A 79 0.82 -8.26 -15.01
C ALA A 79 -0.14 -7.62 -16.02
N ALA A 80 -1.06 -8.42 -16.54
CA ALA A 80 -2.24 -7.94 -17.24
C ALA A 80 -3.34 -7.58 -16.23
N HIS A 81 -4.07 -6.49 -16.48
CA HIS A 81 -5.00 -5.88 -15.52
C HIS A 81 -6.43 -5.86 -16.05
N ALA A 82 -7.36 -6.35 -15.24
CA ALA A 82 -8.78 -6.08 -15.38
C ALA A 82 -9.25 -5.20 -14.22
N VAL A 83 -10.07 -4.19 -14.51
CA VAL A 83 -10.63 -3.25 -13.53
C VAL A 83 -12.12 -3.12 -13.79
N GLU A 84 -12.93 -3.44 -12.81
CA GLU A 84 -14.39 -3.42 -12.92
C GLU A 84 -15.00 -2.77 -11.67
N PRO A 85 -16.07 -1.98 -11.78
CA PRO A 85 -16.83 -1.57 -10.61
C PRO A 85 -17.49 -2.80 -9.94
N PHE A 86 -17.90 -2.67 -8.67
CA PHE A 86 -18.66 -3.73 -8.00
C PHE A 86 -20.00 -3.97 -8.68
N GLU A 87 -20.69 -2.87 -8.97
CA GLU A 87 -22.00 -2.79 -9.60
C GLU A 87 -22.09 -1.42 -10.32
N ASP A 88 -23.03 -1.27 -11.24
CA ASP A 88 -23.25 -0.01 -11.94
C ASP A 88 -23.57 1.12 -10.95
N GLY A 89 -22.81 2.22 -11.04
CA GLY A 89 -22.99 3.40 -10.18
C GLY A 89 -22.35 3.30 -8.79
N VAL A 90 -21.80 2.16 -8.38
CA VAL A 90 -21.04 2.01 -7.13
C VAL A 90 -19.54 2.22 -7.41
N PRO A 91 -18.91 3.30 -6.91
CA PRO A 91 -17.52 3.63 -7.25
C PRO A 91 -16.49 2.81 -6.45
N GLY A 92 -16.80 1.54 -6.19
CA GLY A 92 -15.95 0.55 -5.53
C GLY A 92 -15.48 -0.45 -6.59
N TYR A 93 -14.24 -0.92 -6.50
CA TYR A 93 -13.60 -1.59 -7.64
C TYR A 93 -13.07 -2.98 -7.32
N ARG A 94 -13.30 -3.91 -8.25
CA ARG A 94 -12.63 -5.21 -8.35
C ARG A 94 -11.47 -5.09 -9.34
N LEU A 95 -10.29 -5.52 -8.92
CA LEU A 95 -9.13 -5.60 -9.79
C LEU A 95 -8.66 -7.06 -9.86
N ALA A 96 -8.31 -7.52 -11.06
CA ALA A 96 -7.64 -8.80 -11.26
C ALA A 96 -6.34 -8.58 -12.04
N ASN A 97 -5.21 -8.89 -11.40
CA ASN A 97 -3.89 -8.77 -11.98
C ASN A 97 -3.31 -10.17 -12.19
N SER A 98 -3.13 -10.57 -13.45
CA SER A 98 -2.55 -11.87 -13.79
C SER A 98 -1.14 -11.66 -14.30
N ALA A 99 -0.14 -12.28 -13.65
CA ALA A 99 1.25 -12.16 -14.05
C ALA A 99 1.42 -12.57 -15.53
N ALA A 100 2.18 -11.80 -16.30
CA ALA A 100 2.33 -12.01 -17.75
C ALA A 100 2.99 -13.36 -18.08
N ASP A 101 3.78 -13.90 -17.14
CA ASP A 101 4.41 -15.20 -17.23
C ASP A 101 3.51 -16.35 -16.71
N GLY A 102 2.32 -16.04 -16.20
CA GLY A 102 1.38 -16.98 -15.61
C GLY A 102 1.77 -17.54 -14.25
N ALA A 103 2.68 -16.91 -13.50
CA ALA A 103 3.12 -17.39 -12.18
C ALA A 103 2.05 -17.23 -11.10
N TYR A 104 1.31 -16.12 -11.12
CA TYR A 104 0.32 -15.81 -10.08
C TYR A 104 -0.86 -14.99 -10.61
N ARG A 105 -1.90 -14.90 -9.80
CA ARG A 105 -2.99 -13.93 -9.91
C ARG A 105 -3.20 -13.22 -8.57
N ILE A 106 -3.39 -11.91 -8.62
CA ILE A 106 -3.80 -11.08 -7.49
C ILE A 106 -5.21 -10.57 -7.77
N GLU A 107 -6.10 -10.74 -6.81
CA GLU A 107 -7.44 -10.16 -6.85
C GLU A 107 -7.59 -9.12 -5.76
N LYS A 108 -8.24 -8.00 -6.06
CA LYS A 108 -8.44 -6.92 -5.10
C LYS A 108 -9.88 -6.45 -5.10
N ARG A 109 -10.35 -6.05 -3.92
CA ARG A 109 -11.61 -5.34 -3.71
C ARG A 109 -11.30 -4.05 -2.96
N ILE A 110 -11.72 -2.91 -3.50
CA ILE A 110 -11.34 -1.58 -3.02
C ILE A 110 -12.58 -0.74 -2.72
N VAL A 111 -12.67 -0.22 -1.50
CA VAL A 111 -13.69 0.74 -1.06
C VAL A 111 -13.09 1.74 -0.06
N ALA A 112 -13.64 2.95 0.01
CA ALA A 112 -13.34 3.86 1.13
C ALA A 112 -14.32 3.60 2.28
N ASP A 113 -13.84 3.55 3.52
CA ASP A 113 -14.71 3.41 4.68
C ASP A 113 -15.59 4.65 4.83
N SER A 114 -16.92 4.52 4.84
CA SER A 114 -17.84 5.66 4.94
C SER A 114 -17.86 6.33 6.31
N LYS A 115 -17.24 5.73 7.33
CA LYS A 115 -17.27 6.23 8.72
C LYS A 115 -16.01 6.99 9.12
N ARG A 116 -14.92 6.88 8.36
CA ARG A 116 -13.59 7.43 8.71
C ARG A 116 -12.68 7.52 7.48
N PRO A 117 -11.64 8.37 7.47
CA PRO A 117 -10.74 8.56 6.33
C PRO A 117 -9.78 7.38 6.15
N VAL A 118 -10.32 6.25 5.71
CA VAL A 118 -9.57 5.00 5.48
C VAL A 118 -9.95 4.42 4.14
N LEU A 119 -8.93 4.03 3.38
CA LEU A 119 -9.10 3.24 2.17
C LEU A 119 -8.83 1.78 2.49
N LEU A 120 -9.78 0.92 2.15
CA LEU A 120 -9.70 -0.52 2.37
C LEU A 120 -9.40 -1.22 1.03
N GLN A 121 -8.38 -2.07 1.04
CA GLN A 121 -8.04 -2.96 -0.07
C GLN A 121 -7.98 -4.39 0.46
N GLU A 122 -9.01 -5.18 0.23
CA GLU A 122 -8.93 -6.62 0.43
C GLU A 122 -8.21 -7.24 -0.77
N THR A 123 -7.22 -8.07 -0.50
CA THR A 123 -6.29 -8.63 -1.48
C THR A 123 -6.23 -10.14 -1.32
N SER A 124 -6.50 -10.89 -2.38
CA SER A 124 -6.29 -12.33 -2.44
C SER A 124 -5.12 -12.65 -3.37
N PHE A 125 -4.21 -13.51 -2.91
CA PHE A 125 -3.07 -13.99 -3.69
C PHE A 125 -3.25 -15.46 -4.06
N ILE A 126 -3.13 -15.76 -5.36
CA ILE A 126 -3.28 -17.09 -5.93
C ILE A 126 -2.01 -17.44 -6.71
N ALA A 127 -1.26 -18.45 -6.23
CA ALA A 127 -0.17 -19.03 -7.01
C ALA A 127 -0.75 -19.94 -8.12
N LEU A 128 -0.33 -19.70 -9.36
CA LEU A 128 -0.73 -20.50 -10.52
C LEU A 128 0.36 -21.51 -10.92
N LYS A 129 1.61 -21.26 -10.50
CA LYS A 129 2.74 -22.20 -10.58
C LYS A 129 3.30 -22.41 -9.18
N GLY A 130 3.75 -23.62 -8.86
CA GLY A 130 4.27 -23.93 -7.53
C GLY A 130 3.23 -23.77 -6.42
N ALA A 131 3.69 -23.63 -5.18
CA ALA A 131 2.83 -23.42 -4.02
C ALA A 131 2.80 -21.93 -3.63
N ALA A 132 1.71 -21.47 -3.02
CA ALA A 132 1.63 -20.10 -2.50
C ALA A 132 2.74 -19.75 -1.51
N ALA A 133 3.23 -20.75 -0.75
CA ALA A 133 4.32 -20.60 0.20
C ALA A 133 5.70 -20.36 -0.45
N ASP A 134 5.83 -20.59 -1.75
CA ASP A 134 7.05 -20.34 -2.52
C ASP A 134 7.23 -18.85 -2.82
N TYR A 135 6.13 -18.09 -2.77
CA TYR A 135 6.12 -16.66 -3.05
C TYR A 135 6.14 -15.81 -1.78
N ARG A 136 6.58 -14.58 -1.94
CA ARG A 136 6.46 -13.51 -0.95
C ARG A 136 5.80 -12.32 -1.63
N VAL A 137 4.83 -11.71 -0.97
CA VAL A 137 4.06 -10.59 -1.52
C VAL A 137 4.27 -9.38 -0.63
N TYR A 138 4.67 -8.26 -1.22
CA TYR A 138 5.03 -7.05 -0.49
C TYR A 138 4.12 -5.90 -0.92
N ALA A 139 3.51 -5.20 0.03
CA ALA A 139 2.91 -3.90 -0.22
C ALA A 139 4.01 -2.85 -0.39
N LEU A 140 3.98 -2.09 -1.48
CA LEU A 140 4.83 -0.94 -1.75
C LEU A 140 3.97 0.32 -1.76
N LEU A 141 4.18 1.20 -0.78
CA LEU A 141 3.47 2.46 -0.63
C LEU A 141 4.43 3.64 -0.86
N ALA A 142 4.10 4.50 -1.82
CA ALA A 142 4.83 5.72 -2.13
C ALA A 142 4.05 6.96 -1.62
N PRO A 143 4.31 7.45 -0.40
CA PRO A 143 3.66 8.64 0.15
C PRO A 143 4.10 9.91 -0.59
N HIS A 144 3.13 10.69 -1.05
CA HIS A 144 3.31 12.00 -1.66
C HIS A 144 2.39 13.00 -0.93
N LEU A 145 2.64 13.27 0.35
CA LEU A 145 1.66 13.92 1.23
C LEU A 145 1.44 15.39 0.83
N VAL A 146 0.19 15.73 0.53
CA VAL A 146 -0.30 17.08 0.19
C VAL A 146 0.43 17.66 -1.03
N ASN A 147 0.22 17.01 -2.18
CA ASN A 147 0.76 17.37 -3.49
C ASN A 147 2.29 17.42 -3.55
N ALA A 148 2.99 16.76 -2.63
CA ALA A 148 4.43 16.79 -2.54
C ALA A 148 5.03 15.38 -2.42
N GLY A 149 5.71 14.93 -3.47
CA GLY A 149 6.51 13.71 -3.42
C GLY A 149 7.85 13.85 -2.70
N MET A 150 8.29 15.06 -2.39
CA MET A 150 9.48 15.34 -1.57
C MET A 150 9.08 15.87 -0.19
N GLY A 151 9.98 15.74 0.78
CA GLY A 151 9.79 16.28 2.13
C GLY A 151 8.90 15.41 3.03
N ASN A 152 8.72 14.14 2.67
CA ASN A 152 8.00 13.16 3.46
C ASN A 152 8.97 12.43 4.40
N THR A 153 8.50 12.11 5.60
CA THR A 153 9.20 11.22 6.53
C THR A 153 8.40 9.94 6.68
N ALA A 154 9.04 8.80 6.47
CA ALA A 154 8.46 7.47 6.58
C ALA A 154 9.21 6.62 7.60
N TRP A 155 8.49 5.77 8.32
CA TRP A 155 9.07 4.84 9.29
C TRP A 155 8.16 3.64 9.50
N ILE A 156 8.76 2.55 9.97
CA ILE A 156 8.01 1.42 10.52
C ILE A 156 7.77 1.72 12.00
N GLY A 157 6.56 1.52 12.50
CA GLY A 157 6.21 1.86 13.88
C GLY A 157 5.28 0.83 14.50
N GLU A 158 5.01 1.01 15.79
CA GLU A 158 4.02 0.23 16.53
C GLU A 158 2.96 1.17 17.09
N HIS A 159 1.69 0.76 17.03
CA HIS A 159 0.59 1.45 17.69
C HIS A 159 -0.38 0.41 18.26
N LYS A 160 -0.67 0.49 19.56
CA LYS A 160 -1.54 -0.46 20.28
C LYS A 160 -1.12 -1.94 20.10
N GLY A 161 0.18 -2.21 20.05
CA GLY A 161 0.74 -3.56 19.88
C GLY A 161 0.74 -4.08 18.44
N GLU A 162 0.26 -3.29 17.48
CA GLU A 162 0.25 -3.64 16.06
C GLU A 162 1.38 -2.92 15.33
N ARG A 163 2.08 -3.60 14.42
CA ARG A 163 3.08 -2.98 13.55
C ARG A 163 2.39 -2.29 12.36
N LEU A 164 2.75 -1.05 12.06
CA LEU A 164 2.24 -0.30 10.91
C LEU A 164 3.37 0.40 10.14
N LEU A 165 3.06 0.74 8.89
CA LEU A 165 3.91 1.52 7.99
C LEU A 165 3.40 2.96 7.98
N PHE A 166 4.21 3.90 8.48
CA PHE A 166 3.81 5.29 8.68
C PHE A 166 4.51 6.25 7.74
N ALA A 167 3.82 7.32 7.37
CA ALA A 167 4.44 8.51 6.80
C ALA A 167 3.77 9.79 7.28
N THR A 168 4.54 10.88 7.36
CA THR A 168 4.03 12.22 7.67
C THR A 168 4.71 13.27 6.81
N GLY A 169 3.97 14.33 6.50
CA GLY A 169 4.39 15.40 5.60
C GLY A 169 3.32 16.47 5.50
N ARG A 170 3.72 17.75 5.59
CA ARG A 170 2.83 18.91 5.39
C ARG A 170 1.55 18.90 6.25
N GLY A 171 1.65 18.41 7.48
CA GLY A 171 0.52 18.40 8.43
C GLY A 171 -0.50 17.27 8.21
N VAL A 172 -0.21 16.33 7.31
CA VAL A 172 -0.98 15.10 7.12
C VAL A 172 -0.10 13.90 7.43
N SER A 173 -0.70 12.89 8.05
CA SER A 173 -0.08 11.60 8.30
C SER A 173 -0.91 10.48 7.69
N LEU A 174 -0.24 9.39 7.32
CA LEU A 174 -0.87 8.14 6.92
C LEU A 174 -0.31 6.96 7.71
N ALA A 175 -1.12 5.91 7.85
CA ALA A 175 -0.74 4.66 8.45
C ALA A 175 -1.34 3.49 7.64
N LEU A 176 -0.48 2.57 7.21
CA LEU A 176 -0.89 1.35 6.52
C LEU A 176 -0.86 0.17 7.50
N ALA A 177 -2.03 -0.41 7.75
CA ALA A 177 -2.24 -1.61 8.54
C ALA A 177 -2.60 -2.81 7.65
N SER A 178 -2.41 -4.02 8.17
CA SER A 178 -2.73 -5.28 7.49
C SER A 178 -3.40 -6.26 8.45
N SER A 179 -4.41 -7.00 7.99
CA SER A 179 -5.07 -8.06 8.78
C SER A 179 -4.22 -9.32 8.93
N LEU A 180 -3.23 -9.48 8.06
CA LEU A 180 -2.18 -10.49 8.20
C LEU A 180 -0.93 -9.85 8.79
N PRO A 181 -0.13 -10.59 9.59
CA PRO A 181 1.07 -10.04 10.18
C PRO A 181 2.04 -9.58 9.08
N TRP A 182 2.73 -8.48 9.36
CA TRP A 182 3.84 -8.05 8.53
C TRP A 182 5.06 -8.96 8.75
N GLY A 183 5.67 -9.43 7.67
CA GLY A 183 6.99 -10.05 7.68
C GLY A 183 8.10 -8.99 7.74
N ALA A 184 9.03 -9.04 6.81
CA ALA A 184 10.04 -7.99 6.67
C ALA A 184 9.39 -6.66 6.24
N CYS A 185 9.83 -5.55 6.84
CA CYS A 185 9.41 -4.21 6.45
C CYS A 185 10.62 -3.29 6.30
N SER A 186 10.49 -2.28 5.44
CA SER A 186 11.47 -1.21 5.32
C SER A 186 10.84 0.14 4.98
N ALA A 187 11.53 1.21 5.38
CA ALA A 187 11.27 2.58 4.95
C ALA A 187 12.56 3.13 4.33
N GLY A 188 12.52 3.53 3.06
CA GLY A 188 13.71 3.88 2.29
C GLY A 188 13.52 5.06 1.35
N TYR A 189 14.62 5.55 0.79
CA TYR A 189 14.61 6.64 -0.19
C TYR A 189 14.46 6.10 -1.62
N VAL A 190 13.49 6.64 -2.36
CA VAL A 190 13.16 6.20 -3.72
C VAL A 190 14.36 6.34 -4.65
N GLY A 191 14.67 5.28 -5.39
CA GLY A 191 15.78 5.14 -6.32
C GLY A 191 17.07 4.62 -5.70
N PHE A 192 17.18 4.54 -4.37
CA PHE A 192 18.41 4.16 -3.67
C PHE A 192 18.22 3.00 -2.69
N SER A 193 17.34 3.18 -1.69
CA SER A 193 17.14 2.23 -0.59
C SER A 193 15.67 1.88 -0.39
N ASP A 194 14.78 2.26 -1.29
CA ASP A 194 13.39 1.81 -1.26
C ASP A 194 13.26 0.29 -1.42
N GLY A 195 12.15 -0.28 -0.97
CA GLY A 195 11.92 -1.72 -1.02
C GLY A 195 11.86 -2.29 -2.44
N TRP A 196 11.50 -1.50 -3.46
CA TRP A 196 11.55 -1.97 -4.85
C TRP A 196 13.00 -2.26 -5.27
N ARG A 197 13.94 -1.35 -4.97
CA ARG A 197 15.37 -1.57 -5.21
C ARG A 197 15.91 -2.76 -4.42
N GLN A 198 15.60 -2.82 -3.13
CA GLN A 198 16.08 -3.91 -2.27
C GLN A 198 15.60 -5.28 -2.77
N LEU A 199 14.32 -5.42 -3.09
CA LEU A 199 13.73 -6.67 -3.57
C LEU A 199 14.25 -7.05 -4.96
N ARG A 200 14.40 -6.08 -5.87
CA ARG A 200 14.93 -6.37 -7.21
C ARG A 200 16.40 -6.80 -7.17
N ASP A 201 17.21 -6.11 -6.38
CA ASP A 201 18.66 -6.30 -6.40
C ASP A 201 19.08 -7.47 -5.49
N ASN A 202 18.37 -7.70 -4.38
CA ASN A 202 18.77 -8.69 -3.35
C ASN A 202 17.70 -9.74 -3.05
N GLY A 203 16.46 -9.61 -3.55
CA GLY A 203 15.35 -10.53 -3.25
C GLY A 203 14.75 -10.40 -1.85
N VAL A 204 15.32 -9.56 -0.99
CA VAL A 204 14.93 -9.39 0.42
C VAL A 204 14.95 -7.93 0.84
N LEU A 205 14.14 -7.59 1.84
CA LEU A 205 14.20 -6.29 2.50
C LEU A 205 15.27 -6.30 3.60
N ASP A 206 16.03 -5.22 3.71
CA ASP A 206 16.94 -4.95 4.81
C ASP A 206 16.13 -4.44 6.02
N PRO A 207 15.98 -5.25 7.09
CA PRO A 207 15.19 -4.87 8.26
C PRO A 207 15.81 -3.72 9.07
N SER A 208 17.07 -3.34 8.81
CA SER A 208 17.70 -2.18 9.44
C SER A 208 17.26 -0.85 8.80
N CYS A 209 16.73 -0.86 7.57
CA CYS A 209 16.18 0.31 6.89
C CYS A 209 14.79 0.64 7.45
N TYR A 210 14.75 1.29 8.60
CA TYR A 210 13.52 1.42 9.40
C TYR A 210 12.89 2.81 9.32
N THR A 211 13.66 3.82 8.89
CA THR A 211 13.19 5.18 8.69
C THR A 211 13.89 5.87 7.52
N ALA A 212 13.16 6.70 6.79
CA ALA A 212 13.67 7.63 5.80
C ALA A 212 13.01 9.00 6.03
N GLN A 213 13.80 10.08 6.11
CA GLN A 213 13.34 11.36 6.62
C GLN A 213 13.43 12.45 5.55
N ASN A 214 12.45 13.34 5.53
CA ASN A 214 12.46 14.56 4.72
C ASN A 214 12.88 14.34 3.24
N GLY A 215 12.26 13.38 2.56
CA GLY A 215 12.65 13.00 1.20
C GLY A 215 11.50 12.50 0.33
N ASN A 216 11.87 11.97 -0.83
CA ASN A 216 11.04 11.06 -1.60
C ASN A 216 11.27 9.65 -1.07
N VAL A 217 10.29 9.17 -0.31
CA VAL A 217 10.39 7.96 0.50
C VAL A 217 9.38 6.92 0.03
N ALA A 218 9.65 5.65 0.33
CA ALA A 218 8.72 4.56 0.12
C ALA A 218 8.73 3.63 1.33
N LEU A 219 7.56 3.09 1.63
CA LEU A 219 7.34 2.07 2.65
C LEU A 219 7.13 0.73 1.93
N THR A 220 7.72 -0.34 2.45
CA THR A 220 7.51 -1.68 1.93
C THR A 220 7.31 -2.66 3.07
N GLY A 221 6.32 -3.53 2.97
CA GLY A 221 6.02 -4.53 4.00
C GLY A 221 5.57 -5.84 3.38
N GLU A 222 6.18 -6.94 3.78
CA GLU A 222 5.78 -8.29 3.42
C GLU A 222 4.44 -8.63 4.07
N ILE A 223 3.42 -8.94 3.28
CA ILE A 223 2.12 -9.40 3.76
C ILE A 223 2.24 -10.89 4.07
N GLY A 224 1.92 -11.30 5.29
CA GLY A 224 2.06 -12.67 5.78
C GLY A 224 1.08 -13.69 5.20
N PHE A 225 0.95 -13.75 3.88
CA PHE A 225 0.23 -14.82 3.17
C PHE A 225 0.89 -16.18 3.44
N SER A 226 0.08 -17.23 3.47
CA SER A 226 0.52 -18.61 3.69
C SER A 226 -0.48 -19.60 3.10
N ALA A 227 -0.16 -20.90 3.09
CA ALA A 227 -1.01 -21.95 2.53
C ALA A 227 -2.45 -21.98 3.08
N GLY A 228 -2.70 -21.44 4.29
CA GLY A 228 -4.04 -21.31 4.88
C GLY A 228 -4.55 -19.88 5.01
N LYS A 229 -3.77 -18.87 4.60
CA LYS A 229 -4.15 -17.45 4.67
C LYS A 229 -3.77 -16.78 3.36
N THR A 230 -4.69 -16.82 2.41
CA THR A 230 -4.49 -16.30 1.04
C THR A 230 -5.16 -14.95 0.81
N THR A 231 -5.88 -14.43 1.81
CA THR A 231 -6.57 -13.13 1.74
C THR A 231 -6.14 -12.23 2.90
N ALA A 232 -5.83 -10.98 2.58
CA ALA A 232 -5.42 -9.94 3.52
C ALA A 232 -6.22 -8.67 3.26
N LEU A 233 -6.67 -8.01 4.33
CA LEU A 233 -7.24 -6.68 4.27
C LEU A 233 -6.13 -5.67 4.61
N LEU A 234 -5.84 -4.76 3.68
CA LEU A 234 -5.02 -3.59 3.93
C LEU A 234 -5.92 -2.39 4.24
N ALA A 235 -5.56 -1.64 5.28
CA ALA A 235 -6.25 -0.42 5.67
C ALA A 235 -5.26 0.75 5.66
N LEU A 236 -5.46 1.69 4.73
CA LEU A 236 -4.67 2.92 4.64
C LEU A 236 -5.46 4.07 5.27
N GLY A 237 -5.13 4.40 6.52
CA GLY A 237 -5.75 5.49 7.26
C GLY A 237 -4.99 6.80 7.12
N PHE A 238 -5.73 7.91 7.20
CA PHE A 238 -5.19 9.28 7.15
C PHE A 238 -5.64 10.08 8.37
N GLY A 239 -4.82 11.02 8.81
CA GLY A 239 -5.09 11.87 9.98
C GLY A 239 -4.17 13.08 10.04
N ALA A 240 -4.45 13.98 10.99
CA ALA A 240 -3.58 15.10 11.33
C ALA A 240 -2.31 14.64 12.08
N SER A 241 -2.37 13.49 12.74
CA SER A 241 -1.23 12.86 13.41
C SER A 241 -1.07 11.38 13.03
N PRO A 242 0.13 10.78 13.23
CA PRO A 242 0.35 9.36 13.00
C PRO A 242 -0.58 8.48 13.86
N GLU A 243 -0.81 8.85 15.12
CA GLU A 243 -1.67 8.13 16.06
C GLU A 243 -3.13 8.12 15.58
N GLU A 244 -3.63 9.27 15.10
CA GLU A 244 -4.99 9.37 14.56
C GLU A 244 -5.14 8.52 13.29
N ALA A 245 -4.17 8.60 12.37
CA ALA A 245 -4.17 7.78 11.16
C ALA A 245 -4.16 6.28 11.49
N ALA A 246 -3.36 5.85 12.48
CA ALA A 246 -3.35 4.46 12.94
C ALA A 246 -4.65 4.05 13.64
N ASP A 247 -5.23 4.91 14.48
CA ASP A 247 -6.50 4.63 15.13
C ASP A 247 -7.62 4.40 14.12
N PHE A 248 -7.70 5.21 13.07
CA PHE A 248 -8.67 5.00 12.01
C PHE A 248 -8.39 3.72 11.20
N ALA A 249 -7.13 3.48 10.82
CA ALA A 249 -6.75 2.28 10.06
C ALA A 249 -7.13 1.01 10.83
N LEU A 250 -6.73 0.91 12.11
CA LEU A 250 -7.02 -0.24 12.96
C LEU A 250 -8.53 -0.39 13.26
N ALA A 251 -9.27 0.71 13.41
CA ALA A 251 -10.71 0.65 13.59
C ALA A 251 -11.44 0.06 12.37
N SER A 252 -11.03 0.45 11.15
CA SER A 252 -11.60 -0.11 9.91
C SER A 252 -11.18 -1.57 9.72
N LEU A 253 -9.93 -1.88 10.03
CA LEU A 253 -9.40 -3.24 9.94
C LEU A 253 -10.17 -4.20 10.85
N LYS A 254 -10.46 -3.77 12.10
CA LYS A 254 -11.28 -4.52 13.06
C LYS A 254 -12.72 -4.68 12.60
N GLN A 255 -13.30 -3.66 11.97
CA GLN A 255 -14.65 -3.72 11.41
C GLN A 255 -14.71 -4.68 10.21
N GLY A 256 -13.62 -4.81 9.45
CA GLY A 256 -13.50 -5.69 8.30
C GLY A 256 -14.05 -5.08 7.01
N PHE A 257 -13.81 -5.78 5.90
CA PHE A 257 -14.15 -5.32 4.56
C PHE A 257 -15.66 -5.33 4.31
N GLU A 258 -16.33 -6.45 4.60
CA GLU A 258 -17.73 -6.68 4.24
C GLU A 258 -18.70 -5.61 4.80
N PRO A 259 -18.61 -5.19 6.07
CA PRO A 259 -19.50 -4.13 6.56
C PRO A 259 -19.26 -2.78 5.90
N ALA A 260 -18.02 -2.47 5.50
CA ALA A 260 -17.70 -1.25 4.77
C ALA A 260 -18.24 -1.32 3.34
N ALA A 261 -17.97 -2.42 2.63
CA ALA A 261 -18.44 -2.65 1.26
C ALA A 261 -19.97 -2.66 1.14
N LYS A 262 -20.69 -3.22 2.12
CA LYS A 262 -22.16 -3.20 2.14
C LYS A 262 -22.75 -1.79 2.31
N THR A 263 -22.02 -0.89 2.96
CA THR A 263 -22.48 0.48 3.23
C THR A 263 -22.08 1.46 2.13
N TYR A 264 -21.02 1.11 1.37
CA TYR A 264 -20.39 1.94 0.37
C TYR A 264 -21.30 2.19 -0.83
#